data_AF-A0A5B2VZR7-F1
#
_entry.id   AF-A0A5B2VZR7-F1
#
_cell.length_a   1.000
_cell.length_b   1.000
_cell.length_c   1.000
_cell.angle_alpha   90.00
_cell.angle_beta   90.00
_cell.angle_gamma   90.00
#
_symmetry.space_group_name_H-M   'P 1'
#
loop_
_entity.id
_entity.type
_entity.pdbx_description
1 polymer ?
#
loop_
_entity_poly.entity_id
_entity_poly.type
_entity_poly.pdbx_seq_one_letter_code
_entity_poly.pdbx_strand_id
1 'polypeptide(L)'
;MLKINPQFIHRAKQASKLPELFPLFQNAIELEHSTIPPYLTAMFSFKPGTGDYIRTVIHSVVIEEMLHMTIAGNILNAIGGSPDINKKDFIPDYKCHLPMGIGGELEVGLERYSRELVHKVFMEIEEPEHPLELKSRAVETDTYKTIGEFYQALQEKLAELAPEHLPGDPAKQVTSSFFSKDLLYPILTKTDAIKAINIIVEQGEGTTTSPADFDGEIAHYYKFQELYKGRQLVKDPDAPHGYSFTGPEIPFNPADVWPIFPNTKANMVAPGTEERRRLDEFNGSYVSLLNGLHRTFNGHPGYLPATIGVMFDLRLAAEKLCGTAFPGKPGFNLGPSFEWVDVLQPAPVNKALV
;
A
#
# COMPACT_ATOMS: atom_id res chain seq x y z
N MET A 1 8.63 3.34 17.77
CA MET A 1 8.67 4.77 17.44
C MET A 1 9.62 5.03 16.28
N LEU A 2 9.01 5.00 15.12
CA LEU A 2 9.65 4.90 13.82
C LEU A 2 9.85 6.29 13.23
N LYS A 3 10.84 6.41 12.36
CA LYS A 3 11.26 7.72 11.87
C LYS A 3 11.43 7.68 10.36
N ILE A 4 10.59 8.40 9.61
CA ILE A 4 10.93 8.83 8.25
C ILE A 4 12.30 9.47 8.31
N ASN A 5 13.18 9.15 7.36
CA ASN A 5 14.48 9.79 7.35
C ASN A 5 14.31 11.32 7.28
N PRO A 6 14.83 12.08 8.27
CA PRO A 6 14.75 13.54 8.35
C PRO A 6 14.97 14.30 7.05
N GLN A 7 15.83 13.75 6.19
CA GLN A 7 16.21 14.36 4.93
C GLN A 7 15.03 14.59 4.00
N PHE A 8 14.00 13.73 3.99
CA PHE A 8 12.87 13.88 3.06
C PHE A 8 11.96 15.04 3.46
N ILE A 9 11.64 15.15 4.75
CA ILE A 9 10.93 16.31 5.32
C ILE A 9 11.75 17.58 5.12
N HIS A 10 13.06 17.53 5.37
CA HIS A 10 13.95 18.68 5.17
C HIS A 10 13.99 19.13 3.70
N ARG A 11 14.12 18.19 2.76
CA ARG A 11 14.08 18.45 1.32
C ARG A 11 12.74 19.04 0.90
N ALA A 12 11.62 18.53 1.42
CA ALA A 12 10.30 19.11 1.17
C ALA A 12 10.26 20.57 1.63
N LYS A 13 10.64 20.84 2.89
CA LYS A 13 10.63 22.19 3.48
C LYS A 13 11.60 23.17 2.79
N GLN A 14 12.68 22.68 2.18
CA GLN A 14 13.65 23.49 1.45
C GLN A 14 13.33 23.70 -0.02
N ALA A 15 12.35 22.98 -0.59
CA ALA A 15 12.00 23.16 -1.99
C ALA A 15 11.60 24.61 -2.27
N SER A 16 12.09 25.12 -3.39
CA SER A 16 11.94 26.51 -3.86
C SER A 16 11.14 26.60 -5.16
N LYS A 17 10.89 25.45 -5.80
CA LYS A 17 10.17 25.32 -7.08
C LYS A 17 9.49 23.97 -7.17
N LEU A 18 8.33 23.90 -7.83
CA LEU A 18 7.53 22.67 -7.95
C LEU A 18 8.33 21.44 -8.43
N PRO A 19 9.26 21.52 -9.40
CA PRO A 19 10.02 20.35 -9.84
C PRO A 19 10.87 19.68 -8.74
N GLU A 20 11.21 20.40 -7.66
CA GLU A 20 11.93 19.82 -6.52
C GLU A 20 11.04 18.89 -5.67
N LEU A 21 9.71 19.00 -5.80
CA LEU A 21 8.74 18.12 -5.16
C LEU A 21 8.50 16.83 -5.95
N PHE A 22 8.84 16.79 -7.25
CA PHE A 22 8.61 15.61 -8.10
C PHE A 22 9.24 14.32 -7.54
N PRO A 23 10.53 14.29 -7.16
CA PRO A 23 11.12 13.09 -6.59
C PRO A 23 10.50 12.73 -5.23
N LEU A 24 9.93 13.68 -4.48
CA LEU A 24 9.30 13.41 -3.20
C LEU A 24 7.93 12.74 -3.39
N PHE A 25 7.11 13.23 -4.33
CA PHE A 25 5.88 12.55 -4.71
C PHE A 25 6.14 11.19 -5.36
N GLN A 26 7.23 11.02 -6.11
CA GLN A 26 7.63 9.70 -6.59
C GLN A 26 7.96 8.75 -5.42
N ASN A 27 8.66 9.23 -4.39
CA ASN A 27 8.90 8.42 -3.18
C ASN A 27 7.59 8.10 -2.44
N ALA A 28 6.62 9.02 -2.45
CA ALA A 28 5.29 8.79 -1.87
C ALA A 28 4.58 7.64 -2.60
N ILE A 29 4.58 7.65 -3.94
CA ILE A 29 4.02 6.57 -4.76
C ILE A 29 4.73 5.23 -4.47
N GLU A 30 6.06 5.24 -4.34
CA GLU A 30 6.85 4.05 -3.99
C GLU A 30 6.53 3.54 -2.57
N LEU A 31 6.27 4.46 -1.62
CA LEU A 31 5.86 4.13 -0.26
C LEU A 31 4.50 3.42 -0.25
N GLU A 32 3.45 4.03 -0.80
CA GLU A 32 2.11 3.40 -0.79
C GLU A 32 2.10 2.07 -1.55
N HIS A 33 2.92 1.98 -2.61
CA HIS A 33 3.10 0.71 -3.29
C HIS A 33 3.81 -0.34 -2.42
N SER A 34 4.75 0.06 -1.56
CA SER A 34 5.55 -0.87 -0.75
C SER A 34 4.80 -1.52 0.42
N THR A 35 3.66 -0.96 0.82
CA THR A 35 2.78 -1.52 1.87
C THR A 35 1.83 -2.59 1.30
N ILE A 36 1.44 -2.46 0.03
CA ILE A 36 0.45 -3.32 -0.63
C ILE A 36 0.88 -4.81 -0.70
N PRO A 37 2.07 -5.19 -1.23
CA PRO A 37 2.46 -6.60 -1.33
C PRO A 37 2.56 -7.34 0.01
N PRO A 38 3.11 -6.77 1.09
CA PRO A 38 3.07 -7.37 2.43
C PRO A 38 1.63 -7.66 2.92
N TYR A 39 0.73 -6.68 2.81
CA TYR A 39 -0.66 -6.82 3.24
C TYR A 39 -1.40 -7.87 2.42
N LEU A 40 -1.26 -7.83 1.10
CA LEU A 40 -1.80 -8.84 0.19
C LEU A 40 -1.25 -10.23 0.47
N THR A 41 0.05 -10.37 0.76
CA THR A 41 0.66 -11.68 1.07
C THR A 41 0.04 -12.30 2.31
N ALA A 42 -0.12 -11.52 3.39
CA ALA A 42 -0.80 -11.99 4.59
C ALA A 42 -2.25 -12.38 4.28
N MET A 43 -2.99 -11.56 3.53
CA MET A 43 -4.37 -11.86 3.12
C MET A 43 -4.47 -13.16 2.29
N PHE A 44 -3.61 -13.33 1.28
CA PHE A 44 -3.62 -14.48 0.39
C PHE A 44 -3.17 -15.78 1.08
N SER A 45 -2.48 -15.68 2.21
CA SER A 45 -2.04 -16.86 2.97
C SER A 45 -3.19 -17.65 3.60
N PHE A 46 -4.37 -17.06 3.78
CA PHE A 46 -5.54 -17.78 4.28
C PHE A 46 -6.05 -18.85 3.30
N LYS A 47 -6.49 -19.99 3.82
CA LYS A 47 -7.15 -21.05 3.04
C LYS A 47 -8.48 -20.58 2.47
N PRO A 48 -8.95 -21.15 1.35
CA PRO A 48 -10.24 -20.80 0.77
C PRO A 48 -11.39 -20.94 1.78
N GLY A 49 -12.23 -19.90 1.89
CA GLY A 49 -13.41 -19.88 2.78
C GLY A 49 -13.08 -19.75 4.28
N THR A 50 -11.92 -19.20 4.63
CA THR A 50 -11.50 -19.01 6.03
C THR A 50 -11.00 -17.58 6.26
N GLY A 51 -11.12 -17.11 7.51
CA GLY A 51 -10.63 -15.80 7.92
C GLY A 51 -11.37 -14.62 7.28
N ASP A 52 -12.63 -14.78 6.88
CA ASP A 52 -13.37 -13.80 6.06
C ASP A 52 -13.34 -12.38 6.62
N TYR A 53 -13.55 -12.20 7.93
CA TYR A 53 -13.47 -10.87 8.55
C TYR A 53 -12.06 -10.28 8.45
N ILE A 54 -11.03 -11.06 8.79
CA ILE A 54 -9.63 -10.62 8.73
C ILE A 54 -9.24 -10.25 7.30
N ARG A 55 -9.61 -11.09 6.32
CA ARG A 55 -9.40 -10.82 4.89
C ARG A 55 -10.10 -9.53 4.48
N THR A 56 -11.32 -9.28 4.96
CA THR A 56 -12.08 -8.08 4.63
C THR A 56 -11.39 -6.82 5.15
N VAL A 57 -10.91 -6.83 6.40
CA VAL A 57 -10.18 -5.70 7.00
C VAL A 57 -8.86 -5.44 6.26
N ILE A 58 -8.06 -6.47 5.99
CA ILE A 58 -6.81 -6.29 5.25
C ILE A 58 -7.08 -5.80 3.83
N HIS A 59 -8.12 -6.34 3.18
CA HIS A 59 -8.50 -5.92 1.84
C HIS A 59 -8.96 -4.46 1.79
N SER A 60 -9.71 -3.97 2.78
CA SER A 60 -10.10 -2.55 2.80
C SER A 60 -8.89 -1.63 2.93
N VAL A 61 -7.92 -1.97 3.79
CA VAL A 61 -6.65 -1.21 3.88
C VAL A 61 -5.90 -1.24 2.54
N VAL A 62 -5.74 -2.41 1.91
CA VAL A 62 -5.06 -2.51 0.61
C VAL A 62 -5.72 -1.64 -0.47
N ILE A 63 -7.05 -1.58 -0.48
CA ILE A 63 -7.80 -0.74 -1.42
C ILE A 63 -7.56 0.76 -1.15
N GLU A 64 -7.44 1.15 0.11
CA GLU A 64 -7.08 2.51 0.52
C GLU A 64 -5.64 2.85 0.14
N GLU A 65 -4.67 1.95 0.32
CA GLU A 65 -3.28 2.14 -0.15
C GLU A 65 -3.21 2.31 -1.69
N MET A 66 -4.01 1.56 -2.44
CA MET A 66 -4.12 1.75 -3.90
C MET A 66 -4.73 3.12 -4.27
N LEU A 67 -5.68 3.60 -3.48
CA LEU A 67 -6.24 4.95 -3.62
C LEU A 67 -5.16 6.00 -3.33
N HIS A 68 -4.39 5.84 -2.25
CA HIS A 68 -3.33 6.78 -1.87
C HIS A 68 -2.24 6.86 -2.93
N MET A 69 -1.79 5.71 -3.44
CA MET A 69 -0.86 5.65 -4.59
C MET A 69 -1.43 6.42 -5.81
N THR A 70 -2.74 6.29 -6.06
CA THR A 70 -3.41 6.98 -7.16
C THR A 70 -3.49 8.48 -6.94
N ILE A 71 -3.80 8.92 -5.72
CA ILE A 71 -3.81 10.34 -5.33
C ILE A 71 -2.41 10.94 -5.49
N ALA A 72 -1.38 10.29 -4.94
CA ALA A 72 0.01 10.75 -5.06
C ALA A 72 0.44 10.85 -6.54
N GLY A 73 0.05 9.88 -7.38
CA GLY A 73 0.25 9.92 -8.83
C GLY A 73 -0.47 11.08 -9.53
N ASN A 74 -1.72 11.35 -9.16
CA ASN A 74 -2.49 12.47 -9.68
C ASN A 74 -1.89 13.83 -9.28
N ILE A 75 -1.43 13.97 -8.04
CA ILE A 75 -0.75 15.19 -7.57
C ILE A 75 0.55 15.38 -8.37
N LEU A 76 1.37 14.34 -8.51
CA LEU A 76 2.61 14.41 -9.29
C LEU A 76 2.35 14.86 -10.74
N ASN A 77 1.34 14.29 -11.39
CA ASN A 77 0.91 14.72 -12.71
C ASN A 77 0.42 16.18 -12.72
N ALA A 78 -0.38 16.58 -11.74
CA ALA A 78 -0.95 17.92 -11.64
C ALA A 78 0.12 19.01 -11.47
N ILE A 79 1.21 18.72 -10.75
CA ILE A 79 2.32 19.68 -10.59
C ILE A 79 3.32 19.67 -11.76
N GLY A 80 3.07 18.87 -12.80
CA GLY A 80 3.85 18.81 -14.04
C GLY A 80 4.89 17.69 -14.09
N GLY A 81 4.93 16.80 -13.09
CA GLY A 81 5.73 15.59 -13.11
C GLY A 81 5.04 14.43 -13.84
N SER A 82 5.56 13.22 -13.68
CA SER A 82 5.00 12.00 -14.27
C SER A 82 5.45 10.78 -13.46
N PRO A 83 4.52 9.93 -12.96
CA PRO A 83 4.88 8.73 -12.19
C PRO A 83 5.74 7.72 -12.96
N ASP A 84 6.78 7.22 -12.32
CA ASP A 84 7.69 6.21 -12.85
C ASP A 84 7.51 4.88 -12.10
N ILE A 85 6.72 3.97 -12.68
CA ILE A 85 6.16 2.78 -12.00
C ILE A 85 6.68 1.48 -12.63
N ASN A 86 6.92 1.47 -13.94
CA ASN A 86 7.24 0.26 -14.71
C ASN A 86 8.75 0.00 -14.79
N LYS A 87 9.43 0.01 -13.65
CA LYS A 87 10.87 -0.27 -13.55
C LYS A 87 11.14 -1.26 -12.44
N LYS A 88 12.23 -2.02 -12.58
CA LYS A 88 12.68 -2.99 -11.58
C LYS A 88 12.84 -2.36 -10.19
N ASP A 89 13.46 -1.19 -10.13
CA ASP A 89 13.77 -0.51 -8.86
C ASP A 89 12.55 0.11 -8.17
N PHE A 90 11.37 0.09 -8.81
CA PHE A 90 10.09 0.46 -8.19
C PHE A 90 9.59 -0.63 -7.23
N ILE A 91 10.01 -1.88 -7.44
CA ILE A 91 9.64 -3.01 -6.61
C ILE A 91 10.67 -3.15 -5.49
N PRO A 92 10.25 -3.09 -4.21
CA PRO A 92 11.16 -3.37 -3.10
C PRO A 92 11.67 -4.81 -3.12
N ASP A 93 12.95 -5.03 -2.84
CA ASP A 93 13.51 -6.37 -2.69
C ASP A 93 13.25 -6.91 -1.28
N TYR A 94 11.99 -7.29 -1.00
CA TYR A 94 11.60 -7.84 0.31
C TYR A 94 12.44 -9.09 0.66
N LYS A 95 12.97 -9.25 1.87
CA LYS A 95 12.79 -8.47 3.10
C LYS A 95 13.65 -7.19 3.11
N CYS A 96 13.04 -6.02 3.25
CA CYS A 96 13.74 -4.74 3.16
C CYS A 96 13.17 -3.69 4.12
N HIS A 97 13.90 -2.58 4.30
CA HIS A 97 13.34 -1.38 4.90
C HIS A 97 12.37 -0.72 3.92
N LEU A 98 11.36 -0.04 4.42
CA LEU A 98 10.44 0.73 3.57
C LEU A 98 11.18 1.90 2.90
N PRO A 99 10.68 2.38 1.74
CA PRO A 99 11.16 3.59 1.10
C PRO A 99 11.26 4.76 2.08
N MET A 100 12.16 5.69 1.80
CA MET A 100 12.47 6.83 2.66
C MET A 100 12.97 6.50 4.08
N GLY A 101 13.31 5.24 4.36
CA GLY A 101 13.77 4.79 5.67
C GLY A 101 12.66 4.80 6.72
N ILE A 102 11.39 4.75 6.27
CA ILE A 102 10.24 4.60 7.15
C ILE A 102 10.39 3.30 7.93
N GLY A 103 10.04 3.33 9.22
CA GLY A 103 10.24 2.19 10.08
C GLY A 103 11.61 2.09 10.76
N GLY A 104 12.58 2.96 10.43
CA GLY A 104 13.92 2.89 11.03
C GLY A 104 14.63 1.57 10.71
N GLU A 105 14.69 0.66 11.70
CA GLU A 105 15.23 -0.71 11.57
C GLU A 105 14.13 -1.75 11.23
N LEU A 106 12.89 -1.32 11.00
CA LEU A 106 11.79 -2.21 10.62
C LEU A 106 12.07 -2.80 9.23
N GLU A 107 12.26 -4.11 9.21
CA GLU A 107 12.35 -4.88 7.99
C GLU A 107 10.98 -5.48 7.65
N VAL A 108 10.42 -5.07 6.52
CA VAL A 108 9.14 -5.54 6.00
C VAL A 108 9.37 -6.70 5.04
N GLY A 109 8.63 -7.79 5.25
CA GLY A 109 8.73 -9.01 4.46
C GLY A 109 7.39 -9.48 3.90
N LEU A 110 7.46 -10.48 3.03
CA LEU A 110 6.30 -11.18 2.47
C LEU A 110 6.03 -12.43 3.30
N GLU A 111 5.10 -12.32 4.26
CA GLU A 111 4.86 -13.33 5.28
C GLU A 111 3.38 -13.71 5.41
N ARG A 112 3.10 -14.92 5.89
CA ARG A 112 1.73 -15.36 6.18
C ARG A 112 1.12 -14.55 7.31
N TYR A 113 -0.21 -14.46 7.31
CA TYR A 113 -0.93 -13.81 8.39
C TYR A 113 -0.62 -14.46 9.75
N SER A 114 -0.32 -13.62 10.71
CA SER A 114 -0.36 -13.93 12.14
C SER A 114 -0.67 -12.65 12.91
N ARG A 115 -1.26 -12.76 14.10
CA ARG A 115 -1.46 -11.60 14.98
C ARG A 115 -0.15 -10.88 15.30
N GLU A 116 0.94 -11.64 15.37
CA GLU A 116 2.27 -11.11 15.63
C GLU A 116 2.82 -10.29 14.46
N LEU A 117 2.62 -10.76 13.22
CA LEU A 117 2.96 -9.99 12.01
C LEU A 117 2.18 -8.67 11.97
N VAL A 118 0.87 -8.73 12.25
CA VAL A 118 0.03 -7.53 12.29
C VAL A 118 0.56 -6.53 13.32
N HIS A 119 0.87 -6.98 14.53
CA HIS A 119 1.35 -6.11 15.60
C HIS A 119 2.75 -5.55 15.32
N LYS A 120 3.71 -6.39 14.92
CA LYS A 120 5.11 -6.00 14.77
C LYS A 120 5.46 -5.32 13.46
N VAL A 121 4.59 -5.43 12.46
CA VAL A 121 4.86 -4.88 11.12
C VAL A 121 3.73 -3.97 10.69
N PHE A 122 2.49 -4.44 10.59
CA PHE A 122 1.43 -3.63 9.98
C PHE A 122 1.04 -2.44 10.87
N MET A 123 0.82 -2.66 12.16
CA MET A 123 0.55 -1.57 13.10
C MET A 123 1.74 -0.62 13.25
N GLU A 124 2.97 -1.12 13.11
CA GLU A 124 4.17 -0.29 13.13
C GLU A 124 4.22 0.60 11.88
N ILE A 125 3.93 0.08 10.68
CA ILE A 125 3.87 0.89 9.45
C ILE A 125 2.88 2.05 9.57
N GLU A 126 1.70 1.77 10.13
CA GLU A 126 0.59 2.73 10.23
C GLU A 126 0.59 3.55 11.54
N GLU A 127 1.61 3.44 12.39
CA GLU A 127 1.62 4.09 13.70
C GLU A 127 1.48 5.63 13.55
N PRO A 128 0.40 6.24 14.07
CA PRO A 128 0.20 7.69 13.99
C PRO A 128 1.16 8.44 14.91
N GLU A 129 1.31 9.75 14.71
CA GLU A 129 2.17 10.60 15.55
C GLU A 129 1.75 10.52 17.03
N HIS A 130 0.45 10.63 17.28
CA HIS A 130 -0.14 10.58 18.61
C HIS A 130 -1.18 9.45 18.67
N PRO A 131 -0.78 8.20 18.93
CA PRO A 131 -1.72 7.09 19.01
C PRO A 131 -2.71 7.30 20.15
N LEU A 132 -4.00 7.19 19.86
CA LEU A 132 -5.04 7.29 20.88
C LEU A 132 -4.94 6.08 21.80
N GLU A 133 -4.78 6.32 23.10
CA GLU A 133 -4.74 5.27 24.10
C GLU A 133 -6.14 4.72 24.40
N LEU A 134 -6.59 3.81 23.54
CA LEU A 134 -7.82 3.03 23.72
C LEU A 134 -7.55 1.85 24.69
N LYS A 135 -7.17 2.16 25.94
CA LYS A 135 -6.76 1.26 27.05
C LYS A 135 -5.80 0.10 26.69
N SER A 136 -4.48 0.33 26.81
CA SER A 136 -3.56 -0.34 27.78
C SER A 136 -2.14 0.28 27.73
N ARG A 137 -1.86 1.13 28.73
CA ARG A 137 -0.60 1.74 29.24
C ARG A 137 0.37 2.44 28.27
N ALA A 138 0.38 3.76 28.42
CA ALA A 138 1.35 4.77 28.03
C ALA A 138 2.84 4.41 28.10
N VAL A 139 3.53 4.81 27.02
CA VAL A 139 4.87 5.39 27.08
C VAL A 139 4.86 6.63 26.19
N GLU A 140 4.88 7.82 26.79
CA GLU A 140 5.19 9.07 26.09
C GLU A 140 6.69 9.12 25.80
N THR A 141 7.06 9.34 24.54
CA THR A 141 8.37 9.87 24.19
C THR A 141 8.24 10.86 23.03
N ASP A 142 8.67 12.10 23.25
CA ASP A 142 8.85 13.08 22.17
C ASP A 142 10.06 12.70 21.29
N THR A 143 9.82 12.51 19.99
CA THR A 143 10.57 13.03 18.82
C THR A 143 10.14 12.31 17.53
N TYR A 144 9.16 12.89 16.82
CA TYR A 144 8.43 12.33 15.66
C TYR A 144 9.15 12.39 14.31
N LYS A 145 8.85 11.41 13.41
CA LYS A 145 8.85 11.43 11.91
C LYS A 145 7.89 10.36 11.33
N THR A 146 6.58 10.62 11.17
CA THR A 146 5.56 9.68 10.61
C THR A 146 5.25 9.90 9.12
N ILE A 147 4.47 9.00 8.49
CA ILE A 147 3.98 9.14 7.10
C ILE A 147 3.16 10.43 6.95
N GLY A 148 2.32 10.72 7.93
CA GLY A 148 1.54 11.95 8.06
C GLY A 148 2.41 13.20 8.03
N GLU A 149 3.49 13.27 8.81
CA GLU A 149 4.40 14.44 8.80
C GLU A 149 5.07 14.66 7.44
N PHE A 150 5.39 13.60 6.70
CA PHE A 150 5.91 13.72 5.35
C PHE A 150 4.88 14.32 4.39
N TYR A 151 3.64 13.84 4.43
CA TYR A 151 2.55 14.39 3.64
C TYR A 151 2.18 15.82 4.04
N GLN A 152 2.21 16.15 5.33
CA GLN A 152 2.03 17.51 5.83
C GLN A 152 3.13 18.45 5.28
N ALA A 153 4.39 18.02 5.29
CA ALA A 153 5.48 18.83 4.73
C ALA A 153 5.34 19.05 3.21
N LEU A 154 4.83 18.07 2.48
CA LEU A 154 4.47 18.24 1.06
C LEU A 154 3.30 19.20 0.87
N GLN A 155 2.26 19.08 1.70
CA GLN A 155 1.08 19.94 1.68
C GLN A 155 1.43 21.40 1.94
N GLU A 156 2.18 21.68 3.02
CA GLU A 156 2.67 23.01 3.38
C GLU A 156 3.45 23.63 2.22
N LYS A 157 4.34 22.83 1.60
CA LYS A 157 5.17 23.34 0.51
C LYS A 157 4.39 23.52 -0.80
N LEU A 158 3.39 22.69 -1.08
CA LEU A 158 2.45 22.95 -2.18
C LEU A 158 1.65 24.23 -1.94
N ALA A 159 1.20 24.47 -0.70
CA ALA A 159 0.47 25.69 -0.35
C ALA A 159 1.31 26.96 -0.63
N GLU A 160 2.63 26.88 -0.38
CA GLU A 160 3.61 27.93 -0.63
C GLU A 160 3.92 28.13 -2.14
N LEU A 161 4.25 27.04 -2.84
CA LEU A 161 4.85 27.12 -4.19
C LEU A 161 3.83 27.03 -5.34
N ALA A 162 2.71 26.35 -5.13
CA ALA A 162 1.81 26.03 -6.24
C ALA A 162 0.98 27.25 -6.66
N PRO A 163 0.85 27.52 -7.97
CA PRO A 163 -0.18 28.43 -8.47
C PRO A 163 -1.57 27.87 -8.17
N GLU A 164 -2.60 28.72 -8.18
CA GLU A 164 -3.98 28.27 -7.92
C GLU A 164 -4.44 27.21 -8.92
N HIS A 165 -4.16 27.42 -10.20
CA HIS A 165 -4.31 26.40 -11.25
C HIS A 165 -2.99 25.67 -11.45
N LEU A 166 -3.01 24.36 -11.26
CA LEU A 166 -1.80 23.54 -11.34
C LEU A 166 -1.36 23.39 -12.80
N PRO A 167 -0.03 23.35 -13.08
CA PRO A 167 0.50 23.45 -14.44
C PRO A 167 0.45 22.15 -15.26
N GLY A 168 0.13 21.03 -14.62
CA GLY A 168 0.08 19.71 -15.24
C GLY A 168 -1.07 19.53 -16.22
N ASP A 169 -0.96 18.50 -17.06
CA ASP A 169 -1.97 18.17 -18.06
C ASP A 169 -3.23 17.56 -17.39
N PRO A 170 -4.41 18.21 -17.47
CA PRO A 170 -5.65 17.67 -16.93
C PRO A 170 -6.03 16.30 -17.53
N ALA A 171 -5.60 15.99 -18.75
CA ALA A 171 -5.89 14.72 -19.41
C ALA A 171 -5.16 13.52 -18.76
N LYS A 172 -4.18 13.75 -17.89
CA LYS A 172 -3.48 12.71 -17.13
C LYS A 172 -4.15 12.36 -15.80
N GLN A 173 -5.19 13.08 -15.39
CA GLN A 173 -5.86 12.84 -14.11
C GLN A 173 -6.64 11.52 -14.14
N VAL A 174 -6.26 10.60 -13.25
CA VAL A 174 -6.88 9.28 -13.11
C VAL A 174 -8.08 9.40 -12.19
N THR A 175 -9.23 8.90 -12.63
CA THR A 175 -10.44 8.80 -11.81
C THR A 175 -11.03 7.41 -11.99
N SER A 176 -11.90 7.00 -11.06
CA SER A 176 -12.53 5.69 -11.10
C SER A 176 -13.94 5.77 -10.55
N SER A 177 -14.87 5.02 -11.14
CA SER A 177 -16.20 4.80 -10.55
C SER A 177 -16.18 3.84 -9.37
N PHE A 178 -15.03 3.19 -9.10
CA PHE A 178 -14.84 2.31 -7.96
C PHE A 178 -14.75 3.10 -6.64
N PHE A 179 -14.24 4.33 -6.68
CA PHE A 179 -14.16 5.22 -5.52
C PHE A 179 -15.23 6.30 -5.62
N SER A 180 -15.66 6.82 -4.46
CA SER A 180 -16.50 8.02 -4.44
C SER A 180 -15.76 9.18 -5.11
N LYS A 181 -16.53 10.11 -5.71
CA LYS A 181 -15.98 11.35 -6.27
C LYS A 181 -15.39 12.28 -5.21
N ASP A 182 -15.72 12.06 -3.94
CA ASP A 182 -15.13 12.80 -2.81
C ASP A 182 -13.75 12.24 -2.42
N LEU A 183 -13.44 10.99 -2.81
CA LEU A 183 -12.18 10.31 -2.51
C LEU A 183 -11.18 10.36 -3.67
N LEU A 184 -11.67 10.20 -4.91
CA LEU A 184 -10.84 10.24 -6.11
C LEU A 184 -11.44 11.15 -7.17
N TYR A 185 -10.82 12.30 -7.36
CA TYR A 185 -11.23 13.34 -8.28
C TYR A 185 -10.02 13.91 -9.06
N PRO A 186 -10.27 14.61 -10.18
CA PRO A 186 -9.20 15.30 -10.90
C PRO A 186 -8.61 16.41 -10.04
N ILE A 187 -7.29 16.41 -9.88
CA ILE A 187 -6.55 17.43 -9.14
C ILE A 187 -6.11 18.50 -10.12
N LEU A 188 -6.82 19.62 -10.14
CA LEU A 188 -6.62 20.72 -11.10
C LEU A 188 -6.16 22.02 -10.43
N THR A 189 -6.48 22.16 -9.14
CA THR A 189 -6.15 23.33 -8.35
C THR A 189 -5.29 22.99 -7.14
N LYS A 190 -4.64 24.01 -6.59
CA LYS A 190 -3.92 23.90 -5.32
C LYS A 190 -4.85 23.39 -4.20
N THR A 191 -6.09 23.88 -4.17
CA THR A 191 -7.10 23.44 -3.21
C THR A 191 -7.42 21.95 -3.35
N ASP A 192 -7.52 21.44 -4.58
CA ASP A 192 -7.74 20.01 -4.83
C ASP A 192 -6.57 19.16 -4.30
N ALA A 193 -5.33 19.59 -4.55
CA ALA A 193 -4.15 18.85 -4.10
C ALA A 193 -4.05 18.79 -2.57
N ILE A 194 -4.34 19.90 -1.88
CA ILE A 194 -4.36 19.96 -0.41
C ILE A 194 -5.42 19.01 0.16
N LYS A 195 -6.65 19.07 -0.37
CA LYS A 195 -7.73 18.17 0.06
C LYS A 195 -7.37 16.70 -0.19
N ALA A 196 -6.73 16.39 -1.32
CA ALA A 196 -6.36 15.04 -1.65
C ALA A 196 -5.28 14.48 -0.71
N ILE A 197 -4.32 15.30 -0.28
CA ILE A 197 -3.35 14.91 0.74
C ILE A 197 -4.03 14.65 2.09
N ASN A 198 -5.02 15.46 2.49
CA ASN A 198 -5.74 15.22 3.73
C ASN A 198 -6.45 13.86 3.74
N ILE A 199 -6.99 13.41 2.60
CA ILE A 199 -7.58 12.06 2.48
C ILE A 199 -6.56 10.96 2.81
N ILE A 200 -5.34 11.06 2.28
CA ILE A 200 -4.27 10.09 2.57
C ILE A 200 -3.96 10.05 4.07
N VAL A 201 -3.75 11.23 4.67
CA VAL A 201 -3.37 11.34 6.09
C VAL A 201 -4.50 10.86 7.00
N GLU A 202 -5.74 11.26 6.74
CA GLU A 202 -6.91 10.89 7.56
C GLU A 202 -7.21 9.38 7.51
N GLN A 203 -7.05 8.74 6.34
CA GLN A 203 -7.31 7.30 6.21
C GLN A 203 -6.18 6.43 6.80
N GLY A 204 -4.91 6.84 6.65
CA GLY A 204 -3.78 6.13 7.23
C GLY A 204 -3.73 6.23 8.76
N GLU A 205 -3.60 7.45 9.27
CA GLU A 205 -3.29 7.73 10.69
C GLU A 205 -4.53 8.07 11.54
N GLY A 206 -5.66 8.40 10.91
CA GLY A 206 -6.85 8.89 11.60
C GLY A 206 -6.73 10.36 11.98
N THR A 207 -7.49 10.78 12.99
CA THR A 207 -7.41 12.14 13.52
C THR A 207 -6.85 12.13 14.93
N THR A 208 -6.34 13.28 15.39
CA THR A 208 -5.81 13.44 16.76
C THR A 208 -6.86 13.25 17.87
N THR A 209 -8.14 13.15 17.51
CA THR A 209 -9.25 13.09 18.48
C THR A 209 -10.17 11.89 18.30
N SER A 210 -10.08 11.18 17.17
CA SER A 210 -10.94 10.05 16.84
C SER A 210 -10.17 9.02 16.00
N PRO A 211 -10.32 7.71 16.32
CA PRO A 211 -9.79 6.62 15.50
C PRO A 211 -10.52 6.45 14.16
N ALA A 212 -11.64 7.16 13.98
CA ALA A 212 -12.38 7.23 12.75
C ALA A 212 -12.33 8.65 12.15
N ASP A 213 -12.39 8.73 10.82
CA ASP A 213 -12.54 9.98 10.07
C ASP A 213 -13.95 10.57 10.22
N PHE A 214 -14.23 11.66 9.50
CA PHE A 214 -15.52 12.36 9.56
C PHE A 214 -16.70 11.54 9.01
N ASP A 215 -16.43 10.57 8.14
CA ASP A 215 -17.43 9.65 7.58
C ASP A 215 -17.62 8.40 8.46
N GLY A 216 -16.80 8.26 9.50
CA GLY A 216 -16.85 7.15 10.46
C GLY A 216 -16.01 5.94 10.05
N GLU A 217 -15.16 6.07 9.03
CA GLU A 217 -14.23 5.03 8.61
C GLU A 217 -13.02 5.00 9.55
N ILE A 218 -12.69 3.79 10.02
CA ILE A 218 -11.60 3.57 10.97
C ILE A 218 -10.25 3.63 10.23
N ALA A 219 -9.29 4.35 10.80
CA ALA A 219 -7.95 4.45 10.20
C ALA A 219 -7.17 3.13 10.28
N HIS A 220 -6.16 2.98 9.43
CA HIS A 220 -5.46 1.70 9.21
C HIS A 220 -4.85 1.13 10.49
N TYR A 221 -4.18 1.97 11.27
CA TYR A 221 -3.62 1.58 12.57
C TYR A 221 -4.63 0.87 13.47
N TYR A 222 -5.83 1.46 13.60
CA TYR A 222 -6.87 0.93 14.47
C TYR A 222 -7.55 -0.30 13.87
N LYS A 223 -7.73 -0.35 12.54
CA LYS A 223 -8.16 -1.56 11.81
C LYS A 223 -7.22 -2.74 12.08
N PHE A 224 -5.90 -2.53 12.00
CA PHE A 224 -4.93 -3.57 12.34
C PHE A 224 -4.91 -3.89 13.84
N GLN A 225 -5.14 -2.90 14.70
CA GLN A 225 -5.26 -3.11 16.13
C GLN A 225 -6.45 -4.00 16.49
N GLU A 226 -7.58 -3.92 15.79
CA GLU A 226 -8.72 -4.86 15.94
C GLU A 226 -8.26 -6.30 15.72
N LEU A 227 -7.53 -6.56 14.63
CA LEU A 227 -7.04 -7.88 14.25
C LEU A 227 -6.05 -8.45 15.29
N TYR A 228 -5.16 -7.61 15.81
CA TYR A 228 -4.22 -7.98 16.86
C TYR A 228 -4.92 -8.29 18.18
N LYS A 229 -5.82 -7.40 18.63
CA LYS A 229 -6.60 -7.58 19.86
C LYS A 229 -7.62 -8.72 19.75
N GLY A 230 -8.00 -9.08 18.52
CA GLY A 230 -9.00 -10.12 18.25
C GLY A 230 -10.43 -9.69 18.59
N ARG A 231 -10.70 -8.39 18.63
CA ARG A 231 -12.02 -7.82 18.89
C ARG A 231 -12.21 -6.56 18.06
N GLN A 232 -13.42 -6.36 17.56
CA GLN A 232 -13.78 -5.17 16.80
C GLN A 232 -13.77 -3.93 17.70
N LEU A 233 -13.38 -2.81 17.12
CA LEU A 233 -13.47 -1.48 17.69
C LEU A 233 -14.91 -0.99 17.53
N VAL A 234 -15.52 -0.58 18.63
CA VAL A 234 -16.89 -0.08 18.65
C VAL A 234 -16.95 1.27 19.34
N LYS A 235 -17.95 2.08 18.96
CA LYS A 235 -18.28 3.30 19.70
C LYS A 235 -18.70 2.92 21.11
N ASP A 236 -18.06 3.56 22.08
CA ASP A 236 -18.25 3.34 23.50
C ASP A 236 -18.21 4.71 24.20
N PRO A 237 -19.38 5.31 24.47
CA PRO A 237 -19.47 6.64 25.08
C PRO A 237 -18.80 6.75 26.46
N ASP A 238 -18.61 5.62 27.14
CA ASP A 238 -17.99 5.54 28.46
C ASP A 238 -16.46 5.30 28.37
N ALA A 239 -15.93 5.04 27.18
CA ALA A 239 -14.51 4.86 26.95
C ALA A 239 -13.79 6.20 26.68
N PRO A 240 -12.50 6.33 27.06
CA PRO A 240 -11.65 7.42 26.60
C PRO A 240 -11.70 7.52 25.07
N HIS A 241 -11.87 8.74 24.55
CA HIS A 241 -12.00 9.02 23.11
C HIS A 241 -13.24 8.42 22.41
N GLY A 242 -14.19 7.85 23.17
CA GLY A 242 -15.48 7.40 22.64
C GLY A 242 -15.46 6.04 21.91
N TYR A 243 -14.38 5.27 22.03
CA TYR A 243 -14.23 3.96 21.39
C TYR A 243 -13.54 2.93 22.29
N SER A 244 -13.89 1.65 22.12
CA SER A 244 -13.21 0.54 22.81
C SER A 244 -13.22 -0.76 22.00
N PHE A 245 -12.23 -1.61 22.22
CA PHE A 245 -12.13 -2.96 21.61
C PHE A 245 -13.02 -3.99 22.34
N THR A 246 -14.26 -3.60 22.63
CA THR A 246 -15.25 -4.44 23.32
C THR A 246 -16.28 -5.05 22.37
N GLY A 247 -16.14 -4.78 21.07
CA GLY A 247 -17.01 -5.32 20.03
C GLY A 247 -16.95 -6.85 19.89
N PRO A 248 -17.64 -7.39 18.88
CA PRO A 248 -17.63 -8.81 18.56
C PRO A 248 -16.20 -9.37 18.49
N GLU A 249 -16.03 -10.62 18.92
CA GLU A 249 -14.76 -11.32 18.80
C GLU A 249 -14.45 -11.59 17.32
N ILE A 250 -13.19 -11.42 16.95
CA ILE A 250 -12.69 -11.73 15.62
C ILE A 250 -12.09 -13.14 15.67
N PRO A 251 -12.81 -14.16 15.15
CA PRO A 251 -12.33 -15.53 15.22
C PRO A 251 -11.06 -15.69 14.39
N PHE A 252 -10.07 -16.34 14.99
CA PHE A 252 -8.83 -16.66 14.31
C PHE A 252 -8.32 -18.04 14.72
N ASN A 253 -8.17 -18.92 13.74
CA ASN A 253 -7.54 -20.21 13.91
C ASN A 253 -6.26 -20.26 13.05
N PRO A 254 -5.06 -20.43 13.64
CA PRO A 254 -3.82 -20.54 12.89
C PRO A 254 -3.80 -21.65 11.84
N ALA A 255 -4.60 -22.71 12.01
CA ALA A 255 -4.73 -23.79 11.04
C ALA A 255 -5.42 -23.37 9.73
N ASP A 256 -6.10 -22.22 9.72
CA ASP A 256 -6.76 -21.65 8.55
C ASP A 256 -5.76 -20.96 7.60
N VAL A 257 -4.50 -20.80 8.00
CA VAL A 257 -3.46 -20.11 7.23
C VAL A 257 -2.47 -21.12 6.66
N TRP A 258 -2.18 -21.02 5.37
CA TRP A 258 -1.12 -21.79 4.72
C TRP A 258 0.25 -21.44 5.33
N PRO A 259 1.12 -22.43 5.58
CA PRO A 259 2.47 -22.18 6.06
C PRO A 259 3.38 -21.75 4.91
N ILE A 260 3.13 -20.58 4.30
CA ILE A 260 3.97 -20.10 3.20
C ILE A 260 5.41 -19.85 3.70
N PHE A 261 6.40 -20.16 2.88
CA PHE A 261 7.79 -19.86 3.20
C PHE A 261 8.01 -18.34 3.13
N PRO A 262 8.46 -17.70 4.20
CA PRO A 262 8.58 -16.24 4.25
C PRO A 262 9.57 -15.75 3.19
N ASN A 263 9.23 -14.67 2.51
CA ASN A 263 10.05 -14.07 1.44
C ASN A 263 10.44 -15.10 0.37
N THR A 264 9.47 -15.91 -0.07
CA THR A 264 9.66 -16.83 -1.21
C THR A 264 10.17 -16.05 -2.42
N LYS A 265 11.23 -16.55 -3.07
CA LYS A 265 11.77 -16.00 -4.32
C LYS A 265 11.80 -17.07 -5.41
N ALA A 266 11.66 -16.67 -6.66
CA ALA A 266 11.71 -17.54 -7.82
C ALA A 266 13.02 -18.35 -7.91
N ASN A 267 14.14 -17.75 -7.50
CA ASN A 267 15.45 -18.43 -7.49
C ASN A 267 15.58 -19.54 -6.43
N MET A 268 14.66 -19.62 -5.46
CA MET A 268 14.62 -20.70 -4.47
C MET A 268 13.95 -21.97 -5.02
N VAL A 269 13.31 -21.87 -6.20
CA VAL A 269 12.61 -22.98 -6.86
C VAL A 269 13.33 -23.32 -8.16
N ALA A 270 13.56 -24.62 -8.37
CA ALA A 270 14.33 -25.11 -9.51
C ALA A 270 13.69 -24.68 -10.86
N PRO A 271 14.47 -24.19 -11.83
CA PRO A 271 13.98 -23.89 -13.17
C PRO A 271 13.29 -25.09 -13.84
N GLY A 272 12.21 -24.83 -14.57
CA GLY A 272 11.50 -25.85 -15.36
C GLY A 272 10.46 -26.69 -14.61
N THR A 273 10.32 -26.53 -13.28
CA THR A 273 9.24 -27.18 -12.52
C THR A 273 7.92 -26.42 -12.65
N GLU A 274 6.82 -27.07 -12.30
CA GLU A 274 5.49 -26.44 -12.30
C GLU A 274 5.39 -25.32 -11.27
N GLU A 275 6.00 -25.49 -10.10
CA GLU A 275 6.06 -24.49 -9.03
C GLU A 275 6.80 -23.23 -9.49
N ARG A 276 7.91 -23.41 -10.22
CA ARG A 276 8.63 -22.29 -10.80
C ARG A 276 7.79 -21.56 -11.85
N ARG A 277 7.09 -22.30 -12.72
CA ARG A 277 6.17 -21.70 -13.71
C ARG A 277 5.06 -20.87 -13.05
N ARG A 278 4.49 -21.33 -11.93
CA ARG A 278 3.49 -20.56 -11.18
C ARG A 278 4.05 -19.26 -10.60
N LEU A 279 5.27 -19.29 -10.06
CA LEU A 279 5.94 -18.09 -9.56
C LEU A 279 6.22 -17.11 -10.69
N ASP A 280 6.75 -17.60 -11.82
CA ASP A 280 7.04 -16.77 -12.99
C ASP A 280 5.75 -16.19 -13.61
N GLU A 281 4.64 -16.95 -13.64
CA GLU A 281 3.31 -16.48 -14.08
C GLU A 281 2.79 -15.37 -13.16
N PHE A 282 2.85 -15.56 -11.84
CA PHE A 282 2.47 -14.53 -10.88
C PHE A 282 3.29 -13.24 -11.05
N ASN A 283 4.62 -13.37 -11.09
CA ASN A 283 5.53 -12.23 -11.28
C ASN A 283 5.29 -11.54 -12.63
N GLY A 284 5.03 -12.29 -13.70
CA GLY A 284 4.69 -11.76 -15.02
C GLY A 284 3.39 -10.95 -15.04
N SER A 285 2.35 -11.45 -14.37
CA SER A 285 1.09 -10.72 -14.16
C SER A 285 1.32 -9.46 -13.33
N TYR A 286 2.22 -9.50 -12.35
CA TYR A 286 2.54 -8.34 -11.51
C TYR A 286 3.27 -7.24 -12.29
N VAL A 287 4.26 -7.61 -13.10
CA VAL A 287 4.90 -6.65 -14.02
C VAL A 287 3.91 -6.11 -15.05
N SER A 288 2.98 -6.94 -15.53
CA SER A 288 1.90 -6.49 -16.42
C SER A 288 0.98 -5.47 -15.74
N LEU A 289 0.67 -5.66 -14.45
CA LEU A 289 -0.06 -4.68 -13.64
C LEU A 289 0.69 -3.36 -13.56
N LEU A 290 2.00 -3.38 -13.21
CA LEU A 290 2.81 -2.16 -13.11
C LEU A 290 2.93 -1.42 -14.45
N ASN A 291 3.07 -2.16 -15.56
CA ASN A 291 3.02 -1.58 -16.91
C ASN A 291 1.68 -0.92 -17.20
N GLY A 292 0.58 -1.58 -16.83
CA GLY A 292 -0.77 -1.05 -16.95
C GLY A 292 -0.96 0.23 -16.13
N LEU A 293 -0.52 0.25 -14.88
CA LEU A 293 -0.56 1.43 -14.01
C LEU A 293 0.29 2.57 -14.58
N HIS A 294 1.53 2.30 -14.99
CA HIS A 294 2.38 3.30 -15.60
C HIS A 294 1.73 3.94 -16.83
N ARG A 295 1.10 3.14 -17.70
CA ARG A 295 0.33 3.64 -18.84
C ARG A 295 -0.86 4.49 -18.40
N THR A 296 -1.61 4.04 -17.39
CA THR A 296 -2.77 4.77 -16.85
C THR A 296 -2.38 6.17 -16.37
N PHE A 297 -1.35 6.28 -15.54
CA PHE A 297 -0.90 7.56 -15.00
C PHE A 297 -0.21 8.46 -16.04
N ASN A 298 0.31 7.90 -17.13
CA ASN A 298 1.07 8.66 -18.13
C ASN A 298 0.30 8.92 -19.43
N GLY A 299 -0.96 9.37 -19.29
CA GLY A 299 -1.75 9.91 -20.42
C GLY A 299 -2.83 8.98 -20.98
N HIS A 300 -3.07 7.83 -20.35
CA HIS A 300 -4.15 6.92 -20.73
C HIS A 300 -5.01 6.50 -19.52
N PRO A 301 -5.63 7.43 -18.77
CA PRO A 301 -6.40 7.10 -17.58
C PRO A 301 -7.53 6.08 -17.84
N GLY A 302 -8.09 6.07 -19.06
CA GLY A 302 -9.08 5.07 -19.49
C GLY A 302 -8.57 3.63 -19.57
N TYR A 303 -7.27 3.38 -19.37
CA TYR A 303 -6.69 2.03 -19.28
C TYR A 303 -6.88 1.39 -17.89
N LEU A 304 -7.26 2.18 -16.88
CA LEU A 304 -7.45 1.71 -15.50
C LEU A 304 -8.34 0.46 -15.38
N PRO A 305 -9.51 0.33 -16.07
CA PRO A 305 -10.34 -0.88 -15.96
C PRO A 305 -9.61 -2.16 -16.41
N ALA A 306 -8.77 -2.07 -17.44
CA ALA A 306 -7.97 -3.21 -17.90
C ALA A 306 -6.91 -3.58 -16.84
N THR A 307 -6.27 -2.58 -16.25
CA THR A 307 -5.31 -2.75 -15.15
C THR A 307 -5.94 -3.39 -13.91
N ILE A 308 -7.16 -2.99 -13.55
CA ILE A 308 -7.96 -3.62 -12.47
C ILE A 308 -8.26 -5.09 -12.81
N GLY A 309 -8.54 -5.42 -14.08
CA GLY A 309 -8.69 -6.80 -14.53
C GLY A 309 -7.49 -7.69 -14.14
N VAL A 310 -6.27 -7.19 -14.33
CA VAL A 310 -5.03 -7.91 -13.96
C VAL A 310 -4.91 -8.13 -12.44
N MET A 311 -5.47 -7.23 -11.61
CA MET A 311 -5.48 -7.41 -10.15
C MET A 311 -6.27 -8.67 -9.73
N PHE A 312 -7.35 -9.01 -10.45
CA PHE A 312 -8.10 -10.25 -10.19
C PHE A 312 -7.28 -11.49 -10.56
N ASP A 313 -6.58 -11.46 -11.70
CA ASP A 313 -5.69 -12.55 -12.12
C ASP A 313 -4.55 -12.77 -11.11
N LEU A 314 -3.97 -11.68 -10.60
CA LEU A 314 -2.95 -11.71 -9.55
C LEU A 314 -3.44 -12.37 -8.28
N ARG A 315 -4.65 -12.03 -7.82
CA ARG A 315 -5.26 -12.66 -6.65
C ARG A 315 -5.39 -14.18 -6.83
N LEU A 316 -5.92 -14.61 -7.97
CA LEU A 316 -6.11 -16.04 -8.25
C LEU A 316 -4.77 -16.79 -8.30
N ALA A 317 -3.76 -16.18 -8.94
CA ALA A 317 -2.41 -16.74 -9.00
C ALA A 317 -1.75 -16.82 -7.61
N ALA A 318 -1.89 -15.78 -6.78
CA ALA A 318 -1.34 -15.76 -5.43
C ALA A 318 -2.00 -16.80 -4.51
N GLU A 319 -3.33 -16.90 -4.50
CA GLU A 319 -4.05 -17.90 -3.69
C GLU A 319 -3.65 -19.33 -4.10
N LYS A 320 -3.42 -19.57 -5.39
CA LYS A 320 -2.89 -20.84 -5.90
C LYS A 320 -1.45 -21.12 -5.45
N LEU A 321 -0.58 -20.10 -5.45
CA LEU A 321 0.78 -20.21 -4.92
C LEU A 321 0.76 -20.58 -3.43
N CYS A 322 -0.02 -19.87 -2.62
CA CYS A 322 -0.16 -20.15 -1.18
C CYS A 322 -0.65 -21.58 -0.91
N GLY A 323 -1.46 -22.17 -1.79
CA GLY A 323 -1.90 -23.57 -1.71
C GLY A 323 -0.90 -24.61 -2.25
N THR A 324 0.19 -24.19 -2.89
CA THR A 324 1.19 -25.08 -3.52
C THR A 324 2.32 -25.39 -2.54
N ALA A 325 2.64 -26.67 -2.32
CA ALA A 325 3.74 -27.09 -1.47
C ALA A 325 5.09 -26.60 -2.01
N PHE A 326 6.02 -26.24 -1.12
CA PHE A 326 7.36 -25.77 -1.49
C PHE A 326 8.30 -26.95 -1.76
N PRO A 327 8.81 -27.16 -2.99
CA PRO A 327 9.73 -28.24 -3.30
C PRO A 327 11.05 -28.11 -2.51
N GLY A 328 11.41 -29.15 -1.77
CA GLY A 328 12.63 -29.15 -0.95
C GLY A 328 12.54 -28.40 0.37
N LYS A 329 11.36 -27.87 0.75
CA LYS A 329 11.09 -27.31 2.08
C LYS A 329 9.84 -27.96 2.70
N PRO A 330 9.97 -29.18 3.26
CA PRO A 330 8.84 -29.90 3.84
C PRO A 330 8.08 -29.07 4.88
N GLY A 331 6.75 -29.10 4.81
CA GLY A 331 5.87 -28.36 5.72
C GLY A 331 5.65 -26.89 5.36
N PHE A 332 6.26 -26.40 4.28
CA PHE A 332 6.01 -25.06 3.75
C PHE A 332 5.29 -25.08 2.40
N ASN A 333 4.60 -23.98 2.12
CA ASN A 333 4.00 -23.65 0.84
C ASN A 333 4.76 -22.50 0.17
N LEU A 334 4.51 -22.26 -1.12
CA LEU A 334 5.05 -21.09 -1.83
C LEU A 334 4.31 -19.82 -1.39
N GLY A 335 5.02 -18.70 -1.31
CA GLY A 335 4.42 -17.36 -1.21
C GLY A 335 4.52 -16.60 -2.53
N PRO A 336 3.66 -15.60 -2.77
CA PRO A 336 3.86 -14.64 -3.85
C PRO A 336 5.15 -13.86 -3.64
N SER A 337 5.94 -13.69 -4.69
CA SER A 337 7.30 -13.11 -4.62
C SER A 337 7.38 -11.65 -5.07
N PHE A 338 6.42 -11.21 -5.90
CA PHE A 338 6.33 -9.85 -6.46
C PHE A 338 7.62 -9.40 -7.14
N GLU A 339 8.36 -10.30 -7.79
CA GLU A 339 9.65 -9.97 -8.40
C GLU A 339 9.47 -9.37 -9.79
N TRP A 340 10.38 -8.46 -10.16
CA TRP A 340 10.49 -8.05 -11.55
C TRP A 340 10.93 -9.25 -12.41
N VAL A 341 10.18 -9.49 -13.48
CA VAL A 341 10.58 -10.39 -14.56
C VAL A 341 10.62 -9.59 -15.85
N ASP A 342 11.67 -9.79 -16.64
CA ASP A 342 11.71 -9.24 -17.99
C ASP A 342 10.65 -9.97 -18.79
N VAL A 343 9.51 -9.30 -19.01
CA VAL A 343 8.44 -9.84 -19.84
C VAL A 343 9.07 -10.10 -21.21
N LEU A 344 9.06 -11.36 -21.65
CA LEU A 344 9.34 -11.67 -23.04
C LEU A 344 8.40 -10.82 -23.87
N GLN A 345 8.92 -9.77 -24.51
CA GLN A 345 8.12 -9.01 -25.44
C GLN A 345 7.50 -10.02 -26.41
N PRO A 346 6.18 -9.96 -26.69
CA PRO A 346 5.64 -10.76 -27.77
C PRO A 346 6.51 -10.47 -28.99
N ALA A 347 7.06 -11.53 -29.59
CA ALA A 347 7.95 -11.41 -30.74
C ALA A 347 7.32 -10.43 -31.72
N PRO A 348 8.08 -9.45 -32.27
CA PRO A 348 7.52 -8.50 -33.20
C PRO A 348 6.79 -9.29 -34.28
N VAL A 349 5.50 -8.99 -34.46
CA VAL A 349 4.70 -9.60 -35.52
C VAL A 349 5.47 -9.36 -36.81
N ASN A 350 6.06 -10.44 -37.33
CA ASN A 350 6.85 -10.37 -38.53
C ASN A 350 5.88 -9.99 -39.65
N LYS A 351 5.87 -8.70 -40.03
CA LYS A 351 5.18 -8.21 -41.22
C LYS A 351 5.93 -8.68 -42.48
N ALA A 352 6.06 -9.98 -42.60
CA ALA A 352 6.59 -10.67 -43.75
C ALA A 352 5.74 -11.93 -43.91
N LEU A 353 4.60 -11.78 -44.56
CA LEU A 353 4.17 -12.57 -45.73
C LEU A 353 2.68 -12.28 -46.01
N VAL A 354 2.45 -11.71 -47.20
CA VAL A 354 1.20 -11.48 -47.95
C VAL A 354 0.37 -10.27 -47.57
#